data_AF-F7PG35-F1
#
_entry.id   AF-F7PG35-F1
#
_cell.length_a   1.000
_cell.length_b   1.000
_cell.length_c   1.000
_cell.angle_alpha   90.00
_cell.angle_beta   90.00
_cell.angle_gamma   90.00
#
_symmetry.space_group_name_H-M   'P 1'
#
loop_
_entity.id
_entity.type
_entity.pdbx_description
1 polymer ?
#
loop_
_entity_poly.entity_id
_entity_poly.type
_entity_poly.pdbx_seq_one_letter_code
_entity_poly.pdbx_strand_id
1 'polypeptide(L)'
;MSIFDGLNAEEPSSEPSVADLVEELDALEETVDSPEERAKVDAVRETAFSVSQQGSFGRVISGFDRADASEALLGSVLFGIPMFVEGGTSEVGAYLAAHPPFLVGTAGFTLALVFGILYVAEIQDVRVVDPYLGFIPQRFAGVLVIASVTAFVLMAMWGRLTWGTPLIAVGELAAAILPMSVGGALGDILPGS
;
A
#
# COMPACT_ATOMS: atom_id res chain seq x y z
N MET A 1 0.15 -21.48 -45.95
CA MET A 1 -0.80 -20.38 -46.14
C MET A 1 -1.59 -20.25 -44.84
N SER A 2 -1.67 -19.03 -44.31
CA SER A 2 -1.77 -18.65 -42.89
C SER A 2 -2.87 -19.32 -42.05
N ILE A 3 -2.52 -19.72 -40.82
CA ILE A 3 -3.40 -20.18 -39.71
C ILE A 3 -3.72 -18.99 -38.75
N PHE A 4 -3.33 -17.77 -39.10
CA PHE A 4 -3.58 -16.56 -38.29
C PHE A 4 -4.70 -15.72 -38.88
N ASP A 5 -5.92 -16.24 -38.83
CA ASP A 5 -7.13 -15.43 -39.07
C ASP A 5 -8.20 -15.90 -38.08
N GLY A 6 -8.22 -15.30 -36.88
CA GLY A 6 -9.13 -15.71 -35.81
C GLY A 6 -8.61 -15.48 -34.39
N LEU A 7 -8.18 -14.27 -34.08
CA LEU A 7 -8.20 -13.74 -32.71
C LEU A 7 -8.60 -12.26 -32.80
N ASN A 8 -9.88 -12.01 -33.06
CA ASN A 8 -10.51 -10.81 -32.51
C ASN A 8 -10.39 -10.98 -30.99
N ALA A 9 -9.41 -10.29 -30.40
CA ALA A 9 -9.36 -10.12 -28.96
C ALA A 9 -10.62 -9.35 -28.57
N GLU A 10 -11.61 -10.04 -28.04
CA GLU A 10 -12.56 -9.42 -27.13
C GLU A 10 -11.72 -8.87 -25.98
N GLU A 11 -11.51 -7.55 -25.98
CA GLU A 11 -10.93 -6.86 -24.85
C GLU A 11 -11.78 -7.13 -23.60
N PRO A 12 -11.18 -7.39 -22.44
CA PRO A 12 -11.94 -7.54 -21.21
C PRO A 12 -12.66 -6.22 -20.96
N SER A 13 -13.99 -6.26 -20.85
CA SER A 13 -14.82 -5.10 -20.52
C SER A 13 -14.37 -4.52 -19.18
N SER A 14 -13.53 -3.49 -19.23
CA SER A 14 -13.25 -2.61 -18.10
C SER A 14 -14.57 -1.95 -17.69
N GLU A 15 -14.87 -1.96 -16.38
CA GLU A 15 -15.99 -1.18 -15.87
C GLU A 15 -15.85 0.27 -16.35
N PRO A 16 -16.93 0.91 -16.84
CA PRO A 16 -16.86 2.24 -17.44
C PRO A 16 -16.27 3.23 -16.45
N SER A 17 -15.17 3.88 -16.86
CA SER A 17 -14.48 4.86 -16.04
C SER A 17 -15.20 6.20 -16.08
N VAL A 18 -14.92 7.08 -15.12
CA VAL A 18 -15.51 8.44 -15.15
C VAL A 18 -15.00 9.25 -16.36
N ALA A 19 -13.83 8.91 -16.91
CA ALA A 19 -13.35 9.53 -18.14
C ALA A 19 -14.23 9.15 -19.34
N ASP A 20 -14.65 7.89 -19.44
CA ASP A 20 -15.54 7.39 -20.49
C ASP A 20 -16.93 8.06 -20.40
N LEU A 21 -17.43 8.26 -19.17
CA LEU A 21 -18.70 8.97 -18.93
C LEU A 21 -18.62 10.46 -19.31
N VAL A 22 -17.48 11.12 -19.08
CA VAL A 22 -17.27 12.53 -19.47
C VAL A 22 -17.22 12.66 -21.00
N GLU A 23 -16.56 11.73 -21.68
CA GLU A 23 -16.51 11.70 -23.15
C GLU A 23 -17.91 11.48 -23.76
N GLU A 24 -18.72 10.61 -23.16
CA GLU A 24 -20.10 10.39 -23.58
C GLU A 24 -21.00 11.63 -23.37
N LEU A 25 -20.78 12.38 -22.27
CA LEU A 25 -21.49 13.63 -22.00
C LEU A 25 -21.11 14.74 -22.99
N ASP A 26 -19.83 14.84 -23.38
CA ASP A 26 -19.36 15.81 -24.38
C ASP A 26 -19.99 15.51 -25.76
N ALA A 27 -20.10 14.23 -26.13
CA ALA A 27 -20.81 13.81 -27.35
C ALA A 27 -22.32 14.12 -27.27
N LEU A 28 -22.94 14.01 -26.10
CA LEU A 28 -24.34 14.36 -25.89
C LEU A 28 -24.57 15.87 -26.05
N GLU A 29 -23.67 16.71 -25.53
CA GLU A 29 -23.77 18.17 -25.63
C GLU A 29 -23.82 18.66 -27.08
N GLU A 30 -23.07 18.02 -27.98
CA GLU A 30 -23.04 18.32 -29.41
C GLU A 30 -24.37 18.01 -30.12
N THR A 31 -25.16 17.07 -29.59
CA THR A 31 -26.45 16.64 -30.15
C THR A 31 -27.66 17.41 -29.61
N VAL A 32 -27.46 18.22 -28.57
CA VAL A 32 -28.54 18.88 -27.85
C VAL A 32 -28.78 20.31 -28.36
N ASP A 33 -29.98 20.53 -28.88
CA ASP A 33 -30.37 21.80 -29.50
C ASP A 33 -31.04 22.80 -28.55
N SER A 34 -31.60 22.33 -27.42
CA SER A 34 -32.35 23.21 -26.51
C SER A 34 -31.48 23.77 -25.37
N PRO A 35 -31.67 25.06 -24.98
CA PRO A 35 -30.92 25.66 -23.87
C PRO A 35 -31.15 24.97 -22.52
N GLU A 36 -32.35 24.39 -22.31
CA GLU A 36 -32.70 23.71 -21.07
C GLU A 36 -32.01 22.35 -20.94
N GLU A 37 -31.84 21.63 -22.05
CA GLU A 37 -31.14 20.34 -22.06
C GLU A 37 -29.62 20.54 -21.93
N ARG A 38 -29.03 21.60 -22.52
CA ARG A 38 -27.60 21.93 -22.30
C ARG A 38 -27.30 22.21 -20.83
N ALA A 39 -28.16 22.97 -20.15
CA ALA A 39 -28.02 23.23 -18.73
C ALA A 39 -28.10 21.96 -17.87
N LYS A 40 -28.85 20.93 -18.31
CA LYS A 40 -28.89 19.62 -17.64
C LYS A 40 -27.61 18.82 -17.88
N VAL A 41 -27.07 18.82 -19.10
CA VAL A 41 -25.79 18.17 -19.42
C VAL A 41 -24.65 18.79 -18.60
N ASP A 42 -24.59 20.13 -18.52
CA ASP A 42 -23.61 20.85 -17.71
C ASP A 42 -23.68 20.49 -16.22
N ALA A 43 -24.90 20.42 -15.66
CA ALA A 43 -25.11 20.06 -14.26
C ALA A 43 -24.70 18.61 -13.96
N VAL A 44 -24.98 17.68 -14.89
CA VAL A 44 -24.57 16.28 -14.77
C VAL A 44 -23.05 16.15 -14.90
N ARG A 45 -22.43 16.93 -15.79
CA ARG A 45 -20.97 16.99 -15.97
C ARG A 45 -20.28 17.51 -14.71
N GLU A 46 -20.77 18.60 -14.13
CA GLU A 46 -20.25 19.14 -12.86
C GLU A 46 -20.40 18.12 -11.71
N THR A 47 -21.51 17.39 -11.68
CA THR A 47 -21.73 16.30 -10.73
C THR A 47 -20.74 15.15 -10.95
N ALA A 48 -20.53 14.72 -12.20
CA ALA A 48 -19.56 13.67 -12.54
C ALA A 48 -18.12 14.07 -12.17
N PHE A 49 -17.73 15.33 -12.41
CA PHE A 49 -16.43 15.86 -12.00
C PHE A 49 -16.26 15.98 -10.48
N SER A 50 -17.32 16.32 -9.75
CA SER A 50 -17.26 16.35 -8.29
C SER A 50 -17.17 14.94 -7.68
N VAL A 51 -17.84 13.96 -8.28
CA VAL A 51 -17.76 12.54 -7.87
C VAL A 51 -16.42 11.92 -8.25
N SER A 52 -15.82 12.27 -9.40
CA SER A 52 -14.47 11.80 -9.75
C SER A 52 -13.39 12.38 -8.85
N GLN A 53 -13.53 13.63 -8.42
CA GLN A 53 -12.63 14.23 -7.41
C GLN A 53 -12.80 13.59 -6.02
N GLN A 54 -13.99 13.06 -5.70
CA GLN A 54 -14.23 12.23 -4.51
C GLN A 54 -13.76 10.77 -4.68
N GLY A 55 -13.40 10.34 -5.90
CA GLY A 55 -13.03 8.96 -6.24
C GLY A 55 -11.65 8.52 -5.74
N SER A 56 -10.77 9.45 -5.35
CA SER A 56 -9.45 9.16 -4.75
C SER A 56 -9.27 9.73 -3.34
N PHE A 57 -10.17 10.63 -2.90
CA PHE A 57 -10.16 11.25 -1.58
C PHE A 57 -11.48 10.91 -0.88
N GLY A 58 -11.44 9.94 0.02
CA GLY A 58 -12.59 9.55 0.84
C GLY A 58 -13.22 8.19 0.52
N ARG A 59 -12.53 7.32 -0.24
CA ARG A 59 -12.92 5.91 -0.29
C ARG A 59 -12.63 5.31 1.10
N VAL A 60 -13.69 4.97 1.83
CA VAL A 60 -13.61 4.27 3.12
C VAL A 60 -13.07 2.86 2.82
N ILE A 61 -11.75 2.70 2.87
CA ILE A 61 -11.14 1.38 2.72
C ILE A 61 -11.38 0.61 4.02
N SER A 62 -12.32 -0.32 3.98
CA SER A 62 -12.62 -1.21 5.10
C SER A 62 -11.81 -2.50 4.96
N GLY A 63 -10.79 -2.68 5.80
CA GLY A 63 -10.05 -3.93 5.93
C GLY A 63 -8.66 -3.93 5.27
N PHE A 64 -8.03 -5.10 5.31
CA PHE A 64 -6.73 -5.40 4.68
C PHE A 64 -6.92 -6.61 3.78
N ASP A 65 -6.90 -6.40 2.47
CA ASP A 65 -7.20 -7.45 1.48
C ASP A 65 -5.92 -8.09 0.90
N ARG A 66 -6.07 -8.90 -0.17
CA ARG A 66 -4.94 -9.58 -0.82
C ARG A 66 -4.11 -8.66 -1.70
N ALA A 67 -4.71 -7.60 -2.25
CA ALA A 67 -4.00 -6.61 -3.05
C ALA A 67 -3.09 -5.79 -2.13
N ASP A 68 -3.66 -5.27 -1.03
CA ASP A 68 -2.94 -4.58 0.05
C ASP A 68 -1.74 -5.40 0.54
N ALA A 69 -1.95 -6.71 0.77
CA ALA A 69 -0.88 -7.62 1.19
C ALA A 69 0.25 -7.73 0.16
N SER A 70 -0.08 -7.73 -1.12
CA SER A 70 0.90 -7.85 -2.21
C SER A 70 1.72 -6.56 -2.37
N GLU A 71 1.07 -5.40 -2.23
CA GLU A 71 1.71 -4.09 -2.27
C GLU A 71 2.61 -3.88 -1.06
N ALA A 72 2.14 -4.23 0.13
CA ALA A 72 2.95 -4.20 1.35
C ALA A 72 4.18 -5.12 1.24
N LEU A 73 4.03 -6.29 0.62
CA LEU A 73 5.15 -7.21 0.35
C LEU A 73 6.13 -6.61 -0.65
N LEU A 74 5.65 -6.06 -1.77
CA LEU A 74 6.49 -5.44 -2.79
C LEU A 74 7.30 -4.28 -2.23
N GLY A 75 6.64 -3.39 -1.49
CA GLY A 75 7.28 -2.27 -0.80
C GLY A 75 8.32 -2.75 0.22
N SER A 76 7.99 -3.79 0.99
CA SER A 76 8.94 -4.40 1.93
C SER A 76 10.20 -4.93 1.23
N VAL A 77 10.04 -5.64 0.12
CA VAL A 77 11.15 -6.22 -0.65
C VAL A 77 12.01 -5.13 -1.29
N LEU A 78 11.38 -4.09 -1.86
CA LEU A 78 12.06 -2.97 -2.51
C LEU A 78 13.05 -2.27 -1.58
N PHE A 79 12.67 -2.09 -0.32
CA PHE A 79 13.54 -1.49 0.70
C PHE A 79 14.44 -2.50 1.40
N GLY A 80 14.02 -3.76 1.51
CA GLY A 80 14.77 -4.82 2.19
C GLY A 80 16.01 -5.27 1.43
N ILE A 81 15.91 -5.51 0.11
CA ILE A 81 17.01 -6.05 -0.69
C ILE A 81 18.28 -5.19 -0.61
N PRO A 82 18.26 -3.87 -0.89
CA PRO A 82 19.46 -3.05 -0.82
C PRO A 82 20.13 -3.10 0.56
N MET A 83 19.31 -3.02 1.63
CA MET A 83 19.79 -3.07 3.00
C MET A 83 20.48 -4.40 3.33
N PHE A 84 19.93 -5.52 2.87
CA PHE A 84 20.52 -6.83 3.15
C PHE A 84 21.88 -7.03 2.49
N VAL A 85 22.07 -6.40 1.32
CA VAL A 85 23.33 -6.46 0.55
C VAL A 85 24.41 -5.55 1.14
N GLU A 86 24.04 -4.37 1.64
CA GLU A 86 24.99 -3.35 2.11
C GLU A 86 25.63 -3.67 3.48
N GLY A 87 25.20 -4.74 4.16
CA GLY A 87 25.86 -5.24 5.38
C GLY A 87 25.43 -4.54 6.68
N GLY A 88 24.97 -3.29 6.61
CA GLY A 88 24.64 -2.45 7.78
C GLY A 88 23.61 -3.03 8.76
N THR A 89 22.71 -3.91 8.32
CA THR A 89 21.71 -4.56 9.20
C THR A 89 22.34 -5.32 10.37
N SER A 90 23.48 -6.00 10.13
CA SER A 90 24.15 -6.80 11.18
C SER A 90 24.88 -5.93 12.19
N GLU A 91 25.49 -4.84 11.73
CA GLU A 91 26.19 -3.89 12.59
C GLU A 91 25.21 -3.18 13.52
N VAL A 92 24.08 -2.70 12.96
CA VAL A 92 22.99 -2.13 13.74
C VAL A 92 22.41 -3.17 14.71
N GLY A 93 22.21 -4.41 14.25
CA GLY A 93 21.67 -5.48 15.09
C GLY A 93 22.54 -5.79 16.31
N ALA A 94 23.86 -5.87 16.12
CA ALA A 94 24.81 -6.04 17.22
C ALA A 94 24.79 -4.86 18.20
N TYR A 95 24.68 -3.62 17.70
CA TYR A 95 24.58 -2.43 18.54
C TYR A 95 23.29 -2.43 19.38
N LEU A 96 22.15 -2.71 18.76
CA LEU A 96 20.85 -2.75 19.44
C LEU A 96 20.81 -3.86 20.51
N ALA A 97 21.40 -5.02 20.22
CA ALA A 97 21.49 -6.11 21.19
C ALA A 97 22.31 -5.73 22.44
N ALA A 98 23.37 -4.93 22.27
CA ALA A 98 24.17 -4.42 23.37
C ALA A 98 23.48 -3.27 24.15
N HIS A 99 22.48 -2.62 23.56
CA HIS A 99 21.77 -1.48 24.14
C HIS A 99 20.24 -1.68 24.13
N PRO A 100 19.70 -2.48 25.07
CA PRO A 100 18.26 -2.79 25.12
C PRO A 100 17.31 -1.58 25.08
N PRO A 101 17.62 -0.42 25.70
CA PRO A 101 16.77 0.77 25.56
C PRO A 101 16.63 1.25 24.11
N PHE A 102 17.70 1.20 23.32
CA PHE A 102 17.64 1.56 21.90
C PHE A 102 16.91 0.51 21.08
N LEU A 103 17.04 -0.79 21.40
CA LEU A 103 16.24 -1.84 20.75
C LEU A 103 14.73 -1.60 20.94
N VAL A 104 14.30 -1.34 22.18
CA VAL A 104 12.90 -1.02 22.48
C VAL A 104 12.49 0.29 21.80
N GLY A 105 13.39 1.28 21.78
CA GLY A 105 13.20 2.54 21.07
C GLY A 105 13.00 2.36 19.56
N THR A 106 13.81 1.52 18.91
CA THR A 106 13.69 1.19 17.48
C THR A 106 12.38 0.48 17.17
N ALA A 107 11.99 -0.49 17.99
CA ALA A 107 10.70 -1.17 17.85
C ALA A 107 9.54 -0.17 18.01
N GLY A 108 9.54 0.63 19.08
CA GLY A 108 8.52 1.65 19.32
C GLY A 108 8.47 2.72 18.23
N PHE A 109 9.62 3.18 17.75
CA PHE A 109 9.73 4.12 16.64
C PHE A 109 9.17 3.53 15.35
N THR A 110 9.45 2.27 15.05
CA THR A 110 8.89 1.57 13.89
C THR A 110 7.36 1.54 13.95
N LEU A 111 6.80 1.15 15.10
CA LEU A 111 5.35 1.15 15.31
C LEU A 111 4.75 2.56 15.16
N ALA A 112 5.36 3.56 15.78
CA ALA A 112 4.91 4.95 15.71
C ALA A 112 5.00 5.51 14.28
N LEU A 113 6.06 5.18 13.55
CA LEU A 113 6.28 5.64 12.18
C LEU A 113 5.27 5.02 11.22
N VAL A 114 5.05 3.69 11.29
CA VAL A 114 4.03 3.01 10.49
C VAL A 114 2.64 3.54 10.82
N PHE A 115 2.34 3.76 12.11
CA PHE A 115 1.08 4.36 12.52
C PHE A 115 0.94 5.79 11.95
N GLY A 116 2.01 6.58 11.99
CA GLY A 116 2.04 7.92 11.43
C GLY A 116 1.80 7.93 9.91
N ILE A 117 2.43 7.02 9.18
CA ILE A 117 2.27 6.87 7.74
C ILE A 117 0.81 6.48 7.39
N LEU A 118 0.24 5.51 8.11
CA LEU A 118 -1.09 4.97 7.78
C LEU A 118 -2.27 5.84 8.29
N TYR A 119 -2.12 6.55 9.42
CA TYR A 119 -3.26 7.20 10.10
C TYR A 119 -3.09 8.68 10.41
N VAL A 120 -1.86 9.23 10.37
CA VAL A 120 -1.62 10.65 10.69
C VAL A 120 -1.36 11.48 9.43
N ALA A 121 -0.71 10.89 8.41
CA ALA A 121 -0.69 11.50 7.09
C ALA A 121 -2.14 11.57 6.58
N GLU A 122 -2.67 12.78 6.40
CA GLU A 122 -4.07 13.10 6.01
C GLU A 122 -4.48 12.58 4.60
N ILE A 123 -3.90 11.48 4.12
CA ILE A 123 -4.08 10.95 2.78
C ILE A 123 -5.29 9.99 2.71
N GLN A 124 -5.76 9.42 3.84
CA GLN A 124 -6.90 8.48 3.84
C GLN A 124 -7.84 8.66 5.07
N ASP A 125 -9.16 8.68 4.84
CA ASP A 125 -10.20 8.56 5.88
C ASP A 125 -10.31 7.08 6.31
N VAL A 126 -9.32 6.60 7.06
CA VAL A 126 -9.29 5.21 7.54
C VAL A 126 -10.23 5.08 8.74
N ARG A 127 -11.50 4.74 8.46
CA ARG A 127 -12.42 4.30 9.51
C ARG A 127 -11.98 2.93 10.01
N VAL A 128 -11.66 2.82 11.30
CA VAL A 128 -11.34 1.55 11.95
C VAL A 128 -12.61 0.68 11.98
N VAL A 129 -12.76 -0.18 10.97
CA VAL A 129 -13.81 -1.21 10.91
C VAL A 129 -13.19 -2.53 11.38
N ASP A 130 -13.77 -3.13 12.42
CA ASP A 130 -13.39 -4.43 12.99
C ASP A 130 -11.90 -4.61 13.42
N PRO A 131 -11.43 -3.84 14.42
CA PRO A 131 -10.08 -3.99 14.95
C PRO A 131 -9.82 -5.37 15.57
N TYR A 132 -8.62 -5.92 15.34
CA TYR A 132 -8.15 -7.09 16.08
C TYR A 132 -8.12 -6.77 17.58
N LEU A 133 -8.67 -7.69 18.39
CA LEU A 133 -8.78 -7.53 19.85
C LEU A 133 -9.55 -6.26 20.30
N GLY A 134 -10.28 -5.60 19.40
CA GLY A 134 -11.07 -4.41 19.70
C GLY A 134 -10.31 -3.07 19.65
N PHE A 135 -8.98 -3.08 19.47
CA PHE A 135 -8.17 -1.84 19.46
C PHE A 135 -7.01 -1.80 18.46
N ILE A 136 -6.59 -2.93 17.88
CA ILE A 136 -5.48 -2.96 16.90
C ILE A 136 -6.06 -2.88 15.48
N PRO A 137 -5.77 -1.83 14.69
CA PRO A 137 -6.23 -1.75 13.31
C PRO A 137 -5.69 -2.90 12.45
N GLN A 138 -6.55 -3.52 11.62
CA GLN A 138 -6.15 -4.68 10.81
C GLN A 138 -5.03 -4.36 9.82
N ARG A 139 -5.11 -3.21 9.14
CA ARG A 139 -4.07 -2.74 8.21
C ARG A 139 -2.71 -2.57 8.87
N PHE A 140 -2.70 -1.94 10.04
CA PHE A 140 -1.46 -1.75 10.82
C PHE A 140 -0.79 -3.09 11.15
N ALA A 141 -1.58 -4.06 11.64
CA ALA A 141 -1.08 -5.40 11.92
C ALA A 141 -0.64 -6.13 10.64
N GLY A 142 -1.40 -6.02 9.55
CA GLY A 142 -1.10 -6.64 8.25
C GLY A 142 0.25 -6.21 7.70
N VAL A 143 0.49 -4.90 7.59
CA VAL A 143 1.76 -4.34 7.11
C VAL A 143 2.94 -4.79 7.97
N LEU A 144 2.82 -4.70 9.30
CA LEU A 144 3.89 -5.12 10.21
C LEU A 144 4.17 -6.61 10.14
N VAL A 145 3.13 -7.45 10.04
CA VAL A 145 3.28 -8.90 9.92
C VAL A 145 3.96 -9.25 8.61
N ILE A 146 3.54 -8.67 7.48
CA ILE A 146 4.16 -8.93 6.17
C ILE A 146 5.61 -8.48 6.18
N ALA A 147 5.91 -7.28 6.65
CA ALA A 147 7.29 -6.79 6.73
C ALA A 147 8.14 -7.71 7.62
N SER A 148 7.63 -8.12 8.78
CA SER A 148 8.35 -8.99 9.73
C SER A 148 8.61 -10.39 9.19
N VAL A 149 7.59 -11.01 8.59
CA VAL A 149 7.71 -12.34 7.98
C VAL A 149 8.66 -12.29 6.80
N THR A 150 8.54 -11.28 5.95
CA THR A 150 9.41 -11.10 4.78
C THR A 150 10.85 -10.87 5.20
N ALA A 151 11.08 -10.01 6.20
CA ALA A 151 12.41 -9.78 6.78
C ALA A 151 13.00 -11.07 7.31
N PHE A 152 12.25 -11.80 8.15
CA PHE A 152 12.71 -13.05 8.73
C PHE A 152 13.07 -14.09 7.67
N VAL A 153 12.19 -14.30 6.68
CA VAL A 153 12.40 -15.28 5.61
C VAL A 153 13.62 -14.92 4.78
N LEU A 154 13.72 -13.68 4.29
CA LEU A 154 14.84 -13.26 3.45
C LEU A 154 16.17 -13.30 4.21
N MET A 155 16.19 -12.78 5.45
CA MET A 155 17.41 -12.80 6.27
C MET A 155 17.84 -14.23 6.64
N ALA A 156 16.88 -15.12 6.92
CA ALA A 156 17.19 -16.53 7.16
C ALA A 156 17.74 -17.20 5.89
N MET A 157 17.09 -16.99 4.73
CA MET A 157 17.50 -17.55 3.45
C MET A 157 18.90 -17.08 3.02
N TRP A 158 19.24 -15.82 3.29
CA TRP A 158 20.51 -15.22 2.89
C TRP A 158 21.60 -15.34 3.96
N GLY A 159 21.33 -16.05 5.06
CA GLY A 159 22.30 -16.26 6.14
C GLY A 159 22.68 -14.97 6.89
N ARG A 160 21.79 -13.97 6.93
CA ARG A 160 22.01 -12.69 7.62
C ARG A 160 21.71 -12.76 9.12
N LEU A 161 20.96 -13.78 9.59
CA LEU A 161 20.63 -13.94 11.01
C LEU A 161 21.70 -14.71 11.79
N THR A 162 22.12 -14.13 12.91
CA THR A 162 23.11 -14.75 13.81
C THR A 162 22.43 -15.71 14.80
N TRP A 163 22.19 -16.95 14.36
CA TRP A 163 21.47 -17.98 15.14
C TRP A 163 22.09 -18.31 16.50
N GLY A 164 23.41 -18.21 16.65
CA GLY A 164 24.12 -18.53 17.90
C GLY A 164 23.93 -17.51 19.02
N THR A 165 23.42 -16.32 18.71
CA THR A 165 23.25 -15.21 19.65
C THR A 165 21.86 -14.59 19.48
N PRO A 166 20.82 -15.15 20.15
CA PRO A 166 19.42 -14.78 19.91
C PRO A 166 19.14 -13.28 20.04
N LEU A 167 19.81 -12.60 20.97
CA LEU A 167 19.63 -11.16 21.16
C LEU A 167 20.16 -10.33 19.98
N ILE A 168 21.25 -10.77 19.35
CA ILE A 168 21.78 -10.17 18.13
C ILE A 168 20.80 -10.41 16.99
N ALA A 169 20.30 -11.65 16.82
CA ALA A 169 19.30 -11.95 15.80
C ALA A 169 18.02 -11.10 15.95
N VAL A 170 17.58 -10.83 17.18
CA VAL A 170 16.45 -9.92 17.44
C VAL A 170 16.79 -8.49 17.03
N GLY A 171 18.00 -8.00 17.34
CA GLY A 171 18.45 -6.67 16.90
C GLY A 171 18.56 -6.55 15.38
N GLU A 172 19.11 -7.57 14.72
CA GLU A 172 19.21 -7.66 13.26
C GLU A 172 17.83 -7.61 12.61
N LEU A 173 16.88 -8.37 13.16
CA LEU A 173 15.51 -8.38 12.68
C LEU A 173 14.83 -7.02 12.93
N ALA A 174 15.01 -6.40 14.10
CA ALA A 174 14.45 -5.07 14.39
C ALA A 174 15.00 -3.99 13.43
N ALA A 175 16.30 -4.06 13.10
CA ALA A 175 16.94 -3.16 12.16
C ALA A 175 16.38 -3.31 10.73
N ALA A 176 16.05 -4.55 10.32
CA ALA A 176 15.45 -4.85 9.03
C ALA A 176 13.96 -4.49 8.95
N ILE A 177 13.20 -4.77 10.02
CA ILE A 177 11.75 -4.55 10.05
C ILE A 177 11.42 -3.07 9.82
N LEU A 178 12.22 -2.14 10.37
CA LEU A 178 11.95 -0.70 10.26
C LEU A 178 11.76 -0.22 8.81
N PRO A 179 12.77 -0.27 7.93
CA PRO A 179 12.63 0.21 6.55
C PRO A 179 11.66 -0.66 5.73
N MET A 180 11.57 -1.95 6.01
CA MET A 180 10.64 -2.83 5.30
C MET A 180 9.18 -2.50 5.65
N SER A 181 8.89 -2.16 6.92
CA SER A 181 7.56 -1.73 7.32
C SER A 181 7.22 -0.35 6.76
N VAL A 182 8.21 0.54 6.60
CA VAL A 182 8.03 1.81 5.89
C VAL A 182 7.69 1.54 4.41
N GLY A 183 8.47 0.70 3.75
CA GLY A 183 8.21 0.30 2.37
C GLY A 183 6.83 -0.33 2.21
N GLY A 184 6.45 -1.22 3.12
CA GLY A 184 5.13 -1.87 3.10
C GLY A 184 3.99 -0.89 3.36
N ALA A 185 4.14 0.03 4.32
CA ALA A 185 3.15 1.06 4.60
C ALA A 185 2.98 2.05 3.44
N LEU A 186 4.08 2.42 2.77
CA LEU A 186 4.02 3.28 1.58
C LEU A 186 3.43 2.52 0.38
N GLY A 187 3.74 1.23 0.22
CA GLY A 187 3.16 0.38 -0.81
C GLY A 187 1.64 0.29 -0.69
N ASP A 188 1.14 0.02 0.52
CA ASP A 188 -0.30 -0.05 0.87
C ASP A 188 -1.07 1.27 0.69
N ILE A 189 -0.36 2.41 0.59
CA ILE A 189 -0.95 3.74 0.37
C ILE A 189 -1.01 4.10 -1.12
N LEU A 190 -0.20 3.49 -1.97
CA LEU A 190 -0.18 3.84 -3.39
C LEU A 190 -1.50 3.41 -4.05
N PRO A 191 -2.14 4.28 -4.85
CA PRO A 191 -3.41 3.95 -5.49
C PRO A 191 -3.21 2.82 -6.51
N GLY A 192 -3.71 1.65 -6.14
CA GLY A 192 -3.61 0.41 -6.92
C GLY A 192 -4.87 -0.47 -6.87
N SER A 193 -6.04 0.06 -6.48
CA SER A 193 -7.38 -0.51 -6.79
C SER A 193 -8.54 0.44 -6.44
#